data_AF-A0A0F8SL56-F1
#
_entry.id   AF-A0A0F8SL56-F1
#
_cell.length_a   1.000
_cell.length_b   1.000
_cell.length_c   1.000
_cell.angle_alpha   90.00
_cell.angle_beta   90.00
_cell.angle_gamma   90.00
#
_symmetry.space_group_name_H-M   'P 1'
#
loop_
_entity.id
_entity.type
_entity.pdbx_description
1 polymer ?
#
loop_
_entity_poly.entity_id
_entity_poly.type
_entity_poly.pdbx_seq_one_letter_code
_entity_poly.pdbx_strand_id
1 'polypeptide(L)'
;MVSDEEMRSGSILSLFLKFALPAVVGVVIAGIQGIIDGFFIGNFVGSQGLAGITLTYPPYLIIIGAGIIIGIGSSSLTALELGKGNTKGALDIAVSYTHLRAHET
;
A
#
# COMPACT_ATOMS: atom_id res chain seq x y z
N MET A 1 4.10 18.80 -4.66
CA MET A 1 2.93 18.70 -3.75
C MET A 1 1.75 19.27 -4.51
N VAL A 2 0.65 18.53 -4.66
CA VAL A 2 -0.59 19.08 -5.24
C VAL A 2 -1.13 20.11 -4.26
N SER A 3 -1.46 21.31 -4.72
CA SER A 3 -2.02 22.37 -3.87
C SER A 3 -3.51 22.11 -3.60
N ASP A 4 -4.02 22.56 -2.46
CA ASP A 4 -5.46 22.43 -2.13
C ASP A 4 -6.35 23.06 -3.21
N GLU A 5 -5.89 24.15 -3.82
CA GLU A 5 -6.54 24.80 -4.95
C GLU A 5 -6.66 23.86 -6.17
N GLU A 6 -5.61 23.11 -6.48
CA GLU A 6 -5.56 22.14 -7.59
C GLU A 6 -6.45 20.93 -7.30
N MET A 7 -6.57 20.49 -6.05
CA MET A 7 -7.49 19.43 -5.65
C MET A 7 -8.96 19.84 -5.76
N ARG A 8 -9.27 21.13 -5.58
CA ARG A 8 -10.65 21.66 -5.59
C ARG A 8 -11.11 22.10 -6.99
N SER A 9 -10.21 22.61 -7.82
CA SER A 9 -10.54 23.25 -9.11
C SER A 9 -9.97 22.53 -10.34
N GLY A 10 -9.07 21.57 -10.15
CA GLY A 10 -8.43 20.84 -11.24
C GLY A 10 -9.38 19.89 -11.98
N SER A 11 -9.04 19.58 -13.24
CA SER A 11 -9.74 18.55 -14.01
C SER A 11 -9.53 17.17 -13.38
N ILE A 12 -10.63 16.47 -13.11
CA ILE A 12 -10.67 15.14 -12.47
C ILE A 12 -9.71 14.16 -13.18
N LEU A 13 -9.68 14.19 -14.51
CA LEU A 13 -8.85 13.27 -15.31
C LEU A 13 -7.34 13.53 -15.10
N SER A 14 -6.94 14.81 -15.05
CA SER A 14 -5.55 15.20 -14.82
C SER A 14 -5.08 14.76 -13.43
N LEU A 15 -5.90 15.04 -12.42
CA LEU A 15 -5.61 14.69 -11.03
C LEU A 15 -5.56 13.17 -10.83
N PHE A 16 -6.53 12.46 -11.42
CA PHE A 16 -6.56 11.00 -11.41
C PHE A 16 -5.29 10.41 -12.00
N LEU A 17 -4.87 10.81 -13.20
CA LEU A 17 -3.66 10.29 -13.84
C LEU A 17 -2.39 10.62 -13.04
N LYS A 18 -2.33 11.82 -12.43
CA LYS A 18 -1.19 12.26 -11.61
C LYS A 18 -0.97 11.40 -10.36
N PHE A 19 -2.04 10.83 -9.79
CA PHE A 19 -1.96 9.89 -8.66
C PHE A 19 -1.94 8.41 -9.09
N ALA A 20 -2.73 8.05 -10.09
CA ALA A 20 -2.88 6.68 -10.55
C ALA A 20 -1.63 6.17 -11.27
N LEU A 21 -0.97 6.99 -12.10
CA LEU A 21 0.23 6.55 -12.82
C LEU A 21 1.36 6.12 -11.87
N PRO A 22 1.78 6.93 -10.87
CA PRO A 22 2.76 6.48 -9.88
C PRO A 22 2.33 5.24 -9.11
N ALA A 23 1.05 5.14 -8.74
CA ALA A 23 0.52 3.98 -8.01
C ALA A 23 0.60 2.69 -8.85
N VAL A 24 0.19 2.76 -10.12
CA VAL A 24 0.26 1.62 -11.06
C VAL A 24 1.71 1.21 -11.28
N VAL A 25 2.63 2.16 -11.48
CA VAL A 25 4.06 1.86 -11.61
C VAL A 25 4.58 1.13 -10.37
N GLY A 26 4.19 1.55 -9.17
CA GLY A 26 4.54 0.85 -7.94
C GLY A 26 4.07 -0.60 -7.91
N VAL A 27 2.82 -0.86 -8.30
CA VAL A 27 2.26 -2.22 -8.38
C VAL A 27 2.97 -3.07 -9.45
N VAL A 28 3.32 -2.48 -10.59
CA VAL A 28 4.06 -3.17 -11.66
C VAL A 28 5.46 -3.57 -11.18
N ILE A 29 6.17 -2.67 -10.50
CA ILE A 29 7.49 -2.95 -9.94
C ILE A 29 7.40 -4.10 -8.92
N ALA A 30 6.38 -4.08 -8.04
CA ALA A 30 6.15 -5.17 -7.08
C ALA A 30 5.90 -6.52 -7.78
N GLY A 31 5.15 -6.53 -8.88
CA GLY A 31 4.96 -7.73 -9.70
C GLY A 31 6.25 -8.24 -10.34
N ILE A 32 7.10 -7.32 -10.84
CA ILE A 32 8.40 -7.65 -11.42
C ILE A 32 9.32 -8.29 -10.37
N GLN A 33 9.30 -7.80 -9.12
CA GLN A 33 10.06 -8.40 -8.02
C GLN A 33 9.73 -9.88 -7.84
N GLY A 34 8.44 -10.25 -7.84
CA GLY A 34 8.04 -11.66 -7.72
C GLY A 34 8.53 -12.54 -8.89
N ILE A 35 8.59 -11.98 -10.11
CA ILE A 35 9.15 -12.68 -11.28
C ILE A 35 10.67 -12.88 -11.12
N ILE A 36 11.38 -11.84 -10.68
CA ILE A 36 12.82 -11.89 -10.41
C ILE A 36 13.10 -12.95 -9.34
N ASP A 37 12.39 -12.92 -8.22
CA ASP A 37 12.54 -13.90 -7.13
C ASP A 37 12.31 -15.33 -7.62
N GLY A 38 11.22 -15.56 -8.37
CA GLY A 38 10.94 -16.86 -8.97
C GLY A 38 12.02 -17.32 -9.95
N PHE A 39 12.56 -16.41 -10.78
CA PHE A 39 13.63 -16.71 -11.73
C PHE A 39 14.93 -17.09 -11.00
N PHE A 40 15.37 -16.31 -10.02
CA PHE A 40 16.58 -16.62 -9.27
C PHE A 40 16.42 -17.92 -8.46
N ILE A 41 15.31 -18.08 -7.74
CA ILE A 41 15.12 -19.27 -6.90
C ILE A 41 14.96 -20.53 -7.76
N GLY A 42 14.26 -20.42 -8.89
CA GLY A 42 14.16 -21.50 -9.87
C GLY A 42 15.51 -21.91 -10.48
N ASN A 43 16.40 -20.95 -10.77
CA ASN A 43 17.72 -21.26 -11.35
C ASN A 43 18.75 -21.75 -10.32
N PHE A 44 18.78 -21.16 -9.12
CA PHE A 44 19.82 -21.46 -8.11
C PHE A 44 19.44 -22.58 -7.15
N VAL A 45 18.15 -22.74 -6.82
CA VAL A 45 17.66 -23.75 -5.85
C VAL A 45 16.83 -24.84 -6.54
N GLY A 46 16.20 -24.51 -7.67
CA GLY A 46 15.40 -25.46 -8.44
C GLY A 46 14.03 -25.74 -7.83
N SER A 47 13.46 -26.89 -8.19
CA SER A 47 12.08 -27.28 -7.83
C SER A 47 11.83 -27.30 -6.31
N GLN A 48 12.82 -27.69 -5.50
CA GLN A 48 12.68 -27.72 -4.05
C GLN A 48 12.53 -26.32 -3.44
N GLY A 49 13.23 -25.33 -3.99
CA GLY A 49 13.11 -23.93 -3.56
C GLY A 49 11.74 -23.34 -3.87
N LEU A 50 11.25 -23.58 -5.09
CA LEU A 50 9.91 -23.13 -5.51
C LEU A 50 8.79 -23.80 -4.69
N ALA A 51 8.94 -25.08 -4.36
CA ALA A 51 8.01 -25.79 -3.48
C ALA A 51 7.99 -25.16 -2.07
N GLY A 52 9.15 -24.83 -1.51
CA GLY A 52 9.27 -24.14 -0.22
C GLY A 52 8.53 -22.80 -0.20
N ILE A 53 8.74 -21.94 -1.21
CA ILE A 53 8.03 -20.65 -1.31
C ILE A 53 6.52 -20.86 -1.34
N THR A 54 6.05 -21.82 -2.14
CA THR A 54 4.63 -22.11 -2.29
C THR A 54 3.99 -22.54 -0.96
N LEU A 55 4.71 -23.32 -0.15
CA LEU A 55 4.27 -23.75 1.17
C LEU A 55 4.28 -22.60 2.20
N THR A 56 5.23 -21.67 2.11
CA THR A 56 5.33 -20.51 3.01
C THR A 56 4.41 -19.34 2.59
N TYR A 57 3.90 -19.35 1.37
CA TYR A 57 3.06 -18.27 0.84
C TYR A 57 1.79 -18.00 1.67
N PRO A 58 1.01 -19.01 2.12
CA PRO A 58 -0.21 -18.77 2.89
C PRO A 58 0.00 -17.99 4.20
N PRO A 59 0.92 -18.35 5.12
CA PRO A 59 1.16 -17.54 6.31
C PRO A 59 1.73 -16.14 5.98
N TYR A 60 2.53 -16.02 4.92
CA TYR A 60 3.02 -14.71 4.46
C TYR A 60 1.87 -13.77 4.03
N LEU A 61 0.88 -14.30 3.31
CA LEU A 61 -0.31 -13.54 2.90
C LEU A 61 -1.16 -13.06 4.09
N ILE A 62 -1.19 -13.80 5.21
CA ILE A 62 -1.89 -13.36 6.42
C ILE A 62 -1.25 -12.11 7.00
N ILE A 63 0.09 -12.07 7.05
CA ILE A 63 0.85 -10.92 7.56
C ILE A 63 0.61 -9.69 6.67
N ILE A 64 0.72 -9.86 5.34
CA ILE A 64 0.43 -8.77 4.40
C ILE A 64 -1.02 -8.31 4.55
N GLY A 65 -1.97 -9.26 4.61
CA GLY A 65 -3.40 -8.97 4.72
C GLY A 65 -3.72 -8.12 5.94
N ALA A 66 -3.11 -8.43 7.10
CA ALA A 66 -3.25 -7.61 8.30
C ALA A 66 -2.73 -6.17 8.07
N GLY A 67 -1.57 -6.02 7.44
CA GLY A 67 -1.02 -4.71 7.09
C GLY A 67 -1.92 -3.92 6.13
N ILE A 68 -2.50 -4.58 5.13
CA ILE A 68 -3.44 -3.97 4.19
C ILE A 68 -4.72 -3.50 4.90
N ILE A 69 -5.30 -4.32 5.78
CA ILE A 69 -6.50 -3.96 6.55
C ILE A 69 -6.24 -2.70 7.38
N ILE A 70 -5.11 -2.65 8.08
CA ILE A 70 -4.71 -1.51 8.91
C ILE A 70 -4.47 -0.27 8.02
N GLY A 71 -3.72 -0.40 6.92
CA GLY A 71 -3.36 0.71 6.04
C GLY A 71 -4.50 1.27 5.17
N ILE A 72 -5.39 0.41 4.67
CA ILE A 72 -6.56 0.87 3.91
C ILE A 72 -7.69 1.29 4.85
N GLY A 73 -7.85 0.58 5.98
CA GLY A 73 -8.85 0.89 7.00
C GLY A 73 -8.63 2.27 7.63
N SER A 74 -7.40 2.58 8.04
CA SER A 74 -6.97 3.94 8.45
C SER A 74 -7.39 4.98 7.44
N SER A 75 -6.90 4.82 6.21
CA SER A 75 -7.01 5.81 5.14
C SER A 75 -8.47 6.08 4.80
N SER A 76 -9.30 5.03 4.80
CA SER A 76 -10.74 5.14 4.54
C SER A 76 -11.47 5.91 5.63
N LEU A 77 -11.16 5.64 6.91
CA LEU A 77 -11.75 6.35 8.05
C LEU A 77 -11.30 7.82 8.11
N THR A 78 -10.00 8.08 7.86
CA THR A 78 -9.47 9.45 7.77
C THR A 78 -10.14 10.22 6.63
N ALA A 79 -10.29 9.62 5.44
CA ALA A 79 -10.97 10.25 4.32
C ALA A 79 -12.45 10.57 4.63
N LEU A 80 -13.13 9.69 5.37
CA LEU A 80 -14.51 9.89 5.79
C LEU A 80 -14.65 11.08 6.78
N GLU A 81 -13.79 11.17 7.79
CA GLU A 81 -13.82 12.28 8.76
C GLU A 81 -13.42 13.61 8.11
N LEU A 82 -12.45 13.60 7.19
CA LEU A 82 -12.13 14.76 6.35
C LEU A 82 -13.34 15.21 5.51
N GLY A 83 -14.07 14.25 4.92
CA GLY A 83 -15.29 14.54 4.14
C GLY A 83 -16.43 15.15 4.95
N LYS A 84 -16.49 14.86 6.26
CA LYS A 84 -17.44 15.49 7.21
C LYS A 84 -16.98 16.86 7.71
N GLY A 85 -15.79 17.32 7.33
CA GLY A 85 -15.17 18.55 7.86
C GLY A 85 -14.56 18.39 9.25
N ASN A 86 -14.50 17.18 9.80
CA ASN A 86 -13.92 16.90 11.12
C ASN A 86 -12.40 16.62 11.01
N THR A 87 -11.64 17.70 10.82
CA THR A 87 -10.18 17.62 10.67
C THR A 87 -9.46 17.10 11.92
N LYS A 88 -10.00 17.36 13.12
CA LYS A 88 -9.44 16.85 14.38
C LYS A 88 -9.58 15.33 14.48
N GLY A 89 -10.77 14.79 14.21
CA GLY A 89 -11.00 13.34 14.21
C GLY A 89 -10.17 12.62 13.14
N ALA A 90 -10.03 13.22 11.95
CA ALA A 90 -9.16 12.69 10.91
C ALA A 90 -7.68 12.63 11.32
N LEU A 91 -7.20 13.66 12.02
CA LEU A 91 -5.82 13.73 12.52
C LEU A 91 -5.59 12.70 13.63
N ASP A 92 -6.52 12.55 14.57
CA ASP A 92 -6.41 11.56 15.66
C ASP A 92 -6.30 10.14 15.11
N ILE A 93 -7.11 9.82 14.08
CA ILE A 93 -7.02 8.53 13.38
C ILE A 93 -5.62 8.39 12.75
N ALA A 94 -5.18 9.36 11.94
CA ALA A 94 -3.89 9.30 11.23
C ALA A 94 -2.67 9.25 12.19
N VAL A 95 -2.74 9.95 13.32
CA VAL A 95 -1.68 10.00 14.34
C VAL A 95 -1.59 8.68 15.12
N SER A 96 -2.73 8.03 15.38
CA SER A 96 -2.77 6.70 16.00
C SER A 96 -1.99 5.66 15.16
N TYR A 97 -2.05 5.74 13.82
CA TYR A 97 -1.25 4.87 12.94
C TYR A 97 0.25 5.21 12.94
N THR A 98 0.64 6.45 13.19
CA THR A 98 2.06 6.83 13.27
C THR A 98 2.69 6.40 14.60
N HIS A 99 1.92 6.39 15.70
CA HIS A 99 2.39 5.87 16.99
C HIS A 99 2.63 4.35 16.99
N LEU A 100 1.84 3.56 16.26
CA LEU A 100 2.07 2.13 16.10
C LEU A 100 3.37 1.83 15.34
N ARG A 101 3.72 2.65 14.33
CA ARG A 101 4.93 2.48 13.52
C ARG A 101 6.22 2.92 14.22
N ALA A 102 6.12 3.75 15.28
CA ALA A 102 7.26 4.20 16.07
C ALA A 102 7.82 3.12 17.02
N HIS A 103 7.10 2.01 17.23
CA HIS A 103 7.55 0.90 18.07
C HIS A 103 8.20 -0.26 17.28
N GLU A 104 8.25 -0.18 15.94
CA GLU A 104 8.81 -1.23 15.05
C GLU A 104 10.12 -0.83 14.34
N THR A 105 10.69 0.34 14.62
CA THR A 105 12.05 0.75 14.17
C THR A 105 12.99 0.86 15.35
#